data_AF-A0A0M2PU72-F1
#
_entry.id   AF-A0A0M2PU72-F1
#
_cell.length_a   1.000
_cell.length_b   1.000
_cell.length_c   1.000
_cell.angle_alpha   90.00
_cell.angle_beta   90.00
_cell.angle_gamma   90.00
#
_symmetry.space_group_name_H-M   'P 1'
#
loop_
_entity.id
_entity.type
_entity.pdbx_description
1 polymer ?
#
loop_
_entity_poly.entity_id
_entity_poly.type
_entity_poly.pdbx_seq_one_letter_code
_entity_poly.pdbx_strand_id
1 'polypeptide(L)'
;MYIIEVNLKFTPMPLSVQRKEESDAHAVYGQVLGAMETGSPKILELTCEHQADKKLAVVVSEIASTQVYEKSGSAMTGKRPGFAFAE
;
A
#
# COMPACT_ATOMS: atom_id res chain seq x y z
N MET A 1 1.47 5.64 -12.61
CA MET A 1 0.59 4.81 -11.74
C MET A 1 1.21 4.76 -10.37
N TYR A 2 0.40 4.93 -9.33
CA TYR A 2 0.85 4.95 -7.95
C TYR A 2 0.61 3.60 -7.30
N ILE A 3 1.51 3.19 -6.43
CA ILE A 3 1.47 1.94 -5.70
C ILE A 3 1.43 2.26 -4.21
N ILE A 4 0.46 1.70 -3.52
CA ILE A 4 0.39 1.64 -2.06
C ILE A 4 0.78 0.23 -1.66
N GLU A 5 1.82 0.07 -0.86
CA GLU A 5 2.21 -1.22 -0.29
C GLU A 5 1.79 -1.29 1.18
N VAL A 6 1.10 -2.38 1.53
CA VAL A 6 0.72 -2.71 2.90
C VAL A 6 1.51 -3.96 3.31
N ASN A 7 2.39 -3.82 4.29
CA ASN A 7 3.16 -4.92 4.85
C ASN A 7 2.44 -5.47 6.06
N LEU A 8 2.20 -6.78 6.10
CA LEU A 8 1.61 -7.43 7.27
C LEU A 8 2.70 -8.08 8.13
N LYS A 9 2.43 -8.16 9.43
CA LYS A 9 3.24 -8.93 10.38
C LYS A 9 3.37 -10.37 9.89
N PHE A 10 4.58 -10.92 9.99
CA PHE A 10 4.87 -12.31 9.62
C PHE A 10 4.56 -12.70 8.17
N THR A 11 4.40 -11.72 7.26
CA THR A 11 4.23 -11.98 5.83
C THR A 11 5.50 -11.59 5.06
N PRO A 12 6.02 -12.47 4.18
CA PRO A 12 7.28 -12.21 3.48
C PRO A 12 7.15 -11.29 2.26
N MET A 13 5.92 -10.97 1.83
CA MET A 13 5.67 -10.14 0.64
C MET A 13 4.62 -9.07 0.94
N PRO A 14 4.84 -7.81 0.50
CA PRO A 14 3.86 -6.74 0.64
C PRO A 14 2.61 -7.01 -0.20
N LEU A 15 1.48 -6.48 0.26
CA LEU A 15 0.26 -6.37 -0.52
C LEU A 15 0.28 -5.04 -1.28
N SER A 16 0.17 -5.09 -2.60
CA SER A 16 0.18 -3.87 -3.43
C SER A 16 -1.22 -3.50 -3.90
N VAL A 17 -1.58 -2.23 -3.71
CA VAL A 17 -2.78 -1.58 -4.23
C VAL A 17 -2.35 -0.53 -5.25
N GLN A 18 -2.94 -0.55 -6.43
CA GLN A 18 -2.61 0.42 -7.48
C GLN A 18 -3.73 1.44 -7.69
N ARG A 19 -3.32 2.70 -7.90
CA ARG A 19 -4.18 3.83 -8.28
C ARG A 19 -3.58 4.54 -9.49
N LYS A 20 -4.45 5.07 -10.35
CA LYS A 20 -4.03 5.89 -11.49
C LYS A 20 -3.64 7.29 -11.03
N GLU A 21 -4.51 7.92 -10.26
CA GLU A 21 -4.37 9.31 -9.79
C GLU A 21 -3.60 9.40 -8.47
N GLU A 22 -2.81 10.46 -8.32
CA GLU A 22 -2.03 10.74 -7.10
C GLU A 22 -2.94 10.96 -5.89
N SER A 23 -3.97 11.79 -6.05
CA SER A 23 -4.93 12.11 -4.98
C SER A 23 -5.58 10.86 -4.41
N ASP A 24 -5.94 9.92 -5.28
CA ASP A 24 -6.58 8.67 -4.87
C ASP A 24 -5.60 7.74 -4.17
N ALA A 25 -4.33 7.74 -4.60
CA ALA A 25 -3.28 6.98 -3.92
C ALA A 25 -3.02 7.51 -2.51
N HIS A 26 -2.94 8.82 -2.35
CA HIS A 26 -2.77 9.48 -1.05
C HIS A 26 -4.00 9.32 -0.15
N ALA A 27 -5.22 9.30 -0.72
CA ALA A 27 -6.44 9.01 0.02
C ALA A 27 -6.43 7.59 0.59
N VAL A 28 -6.05 6.59 -0.20
CA VAL A 28 -5.91 5.19 0.27
C VAL A 28 -4.80 5.08 1.31
N TYR A 29 -3.65 5.72 1.10
CA TYR A 29 -2.56 5.75 2.07
C TYR A 29 -3.04 6.32 3.41
N GLY A 30 -3.72 7.47 3.40
CA GLY A 30 -4.30 8.11 4.59
C GLY A 30 -5.36 7.25 5.28
N GLN A 31 -6.19 6.55 4.51
CA GLN A 31 -7.15 5.57 5.04
C GLN A 31 -6.45 4.44 5.80
N VAL A 32 -5.38 3.87 5.23
CA VAL A 32 -4.60 2.81 5.89
C VAL A 32 -3.94 3.35 7.16
N LEU A 33 -3.32 4.53 7.09
CA LEU A 33 -2.66 5.15 8.24
C LEU A 33 -3.63 5.45 9.38
N GLY A 34 -4.78 6.06 9.08
CA GLY A 34 -5.81 6.34 10.09
C GLY A 34 -6.41 5.07 10.69
N ALA A 35 -6.56 4.01 9.91
CA ALA A 35 -6.98 2.71 10.44
C ALA A 35 -5.92 2.14 11.41
N MET A 36 -4.64 2.21 11.06
CA MET A 36 -3.54 1.77 11.94
C MET A 36 -3.49 2.56 13.25
N GLU A 37 -3.68 3.88 13.20
CA GLU A 37 -3.65 4.76 14.39
C GLU A 37 -4.83 4.50 15.33
N THR A 38 -6.02 4.33 14.78
CA THR A 38 -7.25 4.16 15.57
C THR A 38 -7.53 2.71 15.96
N GLY A 39 -6.92 1.75 15.26
CA GLY A 39 -7.30 0.34 15.31
C GLY A 39 -8.71 0.06 14.78
N SER A 40 -9.31 1.02 14.06
CA SER A 40 -10.70 0.97 13.57
C SER A 40 -10.76 1.36 12.09
N PRO A 41 -11.46 0.59 11.23
CA PRO A 41 -12.18 -0.64 11.54
C PRO A 41 -11.22 -1.80 11.88
N LYS A 42 -11.74 -2.88 12.52
CA LYS A 42 -10.93 -4.09 12.76
C LYS A 42 -10.41 -4.73 11.46
N ILE A 43 -11.22 -4.66 10.40
CA ILE A 43 -10.94 -5.18 9.08
C ILE A 43 -11.01 -4.03 8.09
N LEU A 44 -9.95 -3.84 7.31
CA LEU A 44 -9.86 -2.84 6.25
C LEU A 44 -9.98 -3.53 4.89
N GLU A 45 -11.02 -3.18 4.12
CA GLU A 45 -11.17 -3.60 2.72
C GLU A 45 -10.45 -2.61 1.79
N LEU A 46 -9.67 -3.13 0.87
CA LEU A 46 -8.93 -2.41 -0.16
C LEU A 46 -9.30 -2.96 -1.54
N THR A 47 -9.44 -2.06 -2.50
CA THR A 47 -9.69 -2.37 -3.92
C THR A 47 -8.50 -1.95 -4.77
N CYS A 48 -8.32 -2.55 -5.94
CA CYS A 48 -7.24 -2.20 -6.85
C CYS A 48 -7.77 -1.86 -8.25
N GLU A 49 -7.43 -0.70 -8.80
CA GLU A 49 -7.88 -0.30 -10.15
C GLU A 49 -7.23 -1.12 -11.26
N HIS A 50 -6.04 -1.68 -11.01
CA HIS A 50 -5.37 -2.57 -11.94
C HIS A 50 -6.04 -3.96 -12.01
N GLN A 51 -6.77 -4.36 -10.96
CA GLN A 51 -7.53 -5.60 -10.87
C GLN A 51 -8.92 -5.30 -10.28
N ALA A 52 -9.77 -4.62 -11.06
CA ALA A 52 -11.03 -4.05 -10.58
C ALA A 52 -11.99 -5.09 -9.96
N ASP A 53 -11.96 -6.34 -10.43
CA ASP A 53 -12.81 -7.43 -9.93
C ASP A 53 -12.27 -8.08 -8.64
N LYS A 54 -11.11 -7.64 -8.14
CA LYS A 54 -10.47 -8.17 -6.94
C LYS A 54 -10.56 -7.19 -5.78
N LYS A 55 -11.03 -7.72 -4.65
CA LYS A 55 -11.01 -7.06 -3.35
C LYS A 55 -10.05 -7.80 -2.42
N LEU A 56 -9.45 -7.05 -1.49
CA LEU A 56 -8.57 -7.58 -0.47
C LEU A 56 -9.02 -7.04 0.89
N ALA A 57 -9.06 -7.90 1.90
CA ALA A 57 -9.31 -7.47 3.27
C ALA A 57 -8.09 -7.80 4.13
N VAL A 58 -7.73 -6.87 5.02
CA VAL A 58 -6.65 -7.06 5.99
C VAL A 58 -7.16 -6.78 7.40
N VAL A 59 -6.65 -7.52 8.38
CA VAL A 59 -6.88 -7.21 9.78
C VAL A 59 -5.95 -6.07 10.16
N VAL A 60 -6.51 -4.97 10.68
CA VAL A 60 -5.74 -3.74 10.92
C VAL A 60 -4.64 -3.94 11.96
N SER A 61 -4.88 -4.77 12.98
CA SER A 61 -3.85 -5.13 13.97
C SER A 61 -2.65 -5.87 13.38
N GLU A 62 -2.78 -6.43 12.17
CA GLU A 62 -1.71 -7.17 11.49
C GLU A 62 -0.90 -6.28 10.55
N ILE A 63 -1.31 -5.04 10.30
CA ILE A 63 -0.56 -4.12 9.45
C ILE A 63 0.69 -3.66 10.22
N ALA A 64 1.86 -3.94 9.65
CA ALA A 64 3.16 -3.54 10.20
C ALA A 64 3.62 -2.18 9.65
N SER A 65 3.37 -1.92 8.36
CA SER A 65 3.68 -0.63 7.73
C SER A 65 2.88 -0.42 6.45
N THR A 66 2.79 0.84 6.02
CA THR A 66 2.24 1.23 4.72
C THR A 66 3.18 2.23 4.05
N GLN A 67 3.30 2.20 2.72
CA GLN A 67 4.05 3.18 1.93
C GLN A 67 3.36 3.46 0.60
N VAL A 68 3.52 4.67 0.05
CA VAL A 68 2.99 5.06 -1.27
C VAL A 68 4.09 5.64 -2.14
N TYR A 69 4.11 5.28 -3.43
CA TYR A 69 5.08 5.80 -4.39
C TYR A 69 4.55 5.76 -5.83
N GLU A 70 5.10 6.63 -6.68
CA GLU A 70 4.85 6.58 -8.11
C GLU A 70 5.76 5.53 -8.80
N LYS A 71 5.17 4.71 -9.66
CA LYS A 71 5.91 3.85 -10.58
C LYS A 71 6.42 4.66 -11.77
N SER A 72 7.50 5.42 -11.60
CA SER A 72 8.18 6.13 -12.68
C SER A 72 9.19 5.22 -13.41
N GLY A 73 9.23 5.35 -14.74
CA GLY A 73 9.64 4.31 -15.69
C GLY A 73 11.14 4.02 -15.89
N SER A 74 12.05 4.37 -14.98
CA SER A 74 13.49 4.22 -15.25
C SER A 74 14.36 3.57 -14.17
N ALA A 75 13.80 3.15 -13.03
CA ALA A 75 14.59 2.47 -11.99
C ALA A 75 13.76 1.43 -11.23
N MET A 76 13.48 0.29 -11.88
CA MET A 76 12.81 -0.84 -11.24
C MET A 76 13.55 -2.15 -11.48
N THR A 77 14.84 -2.20 -11.11
CA THR A 77 15.57 -3.46 -10.98
C THR A 77 16.04 -3.59 -9.53
N GLY A 78 15.23 -4.29 -8.72
CA GLY A 78 15.66 -4.91 -7.45
C GLY A 78 16.04 -3.97 -6.30
N LYS A 79 15.10 -3.81 -5.35
CA LYS A 79 15.23 -3.54 -3.88
C LYS A 79 14.19 -2.49 -3.45
N ARG A 80 13.09 -2.95 -2.84
CA ARG A 80 12.23 -2.15 -1.92
C ARG A 80 11.72 -3.13 -0.85
N PRO A 81 11.69 -2.75 0.44
CA PRO A 81 10.82 -1.68 0.97
C PRO A 81 11.58 -0.58 1.73
N GLY A 82 10.95 0.59 1.89
CA GLY A 82 11.55 1.79 2.48
C GLY A 82 12.31 2.66 1.49
N PHE A 83 12.79 3.81 1.95
CA PHE A 83 13.54 4.76 1.13
C PHE A 83 14.95 4.24 0.84
N ALA A 84 15.40 4.28 -0.43
CA ALA A 84 16.80 4.12 -0.80
C ALA A 84 17.20 5.25 -1.75
N PHE A 85 18.29 5.93 -1.41
CA PHE A 85 19.01 6.84 -2.30
C PHE A 85 20.23 6.10 -2.83
N ALA A 86 20.44 6.14 -4.14
CA ALA A 86 21.78 6.15 -4.70
C ALA A 86 21.85 7.43 -5.54
N GLU A 87 22.79 8.31 -5.19
CA GLU A 87 23.27 9.32 -6.12
C GLU A 87 23.88 8.64 -7.34
#